data_AF-A0A7J6QHX7-F1
#
_entry.id   AF-A0A7J6QHX7-F1
#
_cell.length_a   1.000
_cell.length_b   1.000
_cell.length_c   1.000
_cell.angle_alpha   90.00
_cell.angle_beta   90.00
_cell.angle_gamma   90.00
#
_symmetry.space_group_name_H-M   'P 1'
#
loop_
_entity.id
_entity.type
_entity.pdbx_description
1 polymer ?
#
loop_
_entity_poly.entity_id
_entity_poly.type
_entity_poly.pdbx_seq_one_letter_code
_entity_poly.pdbx_strand_id
1 'polypeptide(L)'
;FVLMERMLPAPLPCLAIDTPASREASRVVPKIISEGVSELGIYSALVMKGNHTVMDKPCGHMLRTKDVSVMEGGVHAGYAVMDTALLTEDDITDSH
;
A
#
# COMPACT_ATOMS: atom_id res chain seq x y z
N PHE A 1 22.86 -10.84 -5.71
CA PHE A 1 22.09 -9.68 -5.22
C PHE A 1 21.96 -8.68 -6.35
N VAL A 2 20.85 -7.96 -6.40
CA VAL A 2 20.67 -6.81 -7.29
C VAL A 2 20.71 -5.57 -6.41
N LEU A 3 21.36 -4.51 -6.88
CA LEU A 3 21.30 -3.20 -6.23
C LEU A 3 20.13 -2.41 -6.82
N MET A 4 19.33 -1.79 -5.97
CA MET A 4 18.25 -0.89 -6.39
C MET A 4 18.35 0.42 -5.62
N GLU A 5 18.00 1.50 -6.28
CA GLU A 5 17.85 2.81 -5.64
C GLU A 5 16.66 2.78 -4.66
N ARG A 6 16.82 3.44 -3.50
CA ARG A 6 15.76 3.51 -2.49
C ARG A 6 14.83 4.67 -2.81
N MET A 7 13.55 4.38 -3.02
CA MET A 7 12.49 5.38 -3.13
C MET A 7 12.20 6.00 -1.75
N LEU A 8 12.05 7.33 -1.70
CA LEU A 8 11.79 8.10 -0.48
C LEU A 8 10.55 9.01 -0.67
N PRO A 9 9.33 8.45 -0.62
CA PRO A 9 8.11 9.25 -0.72
C PRO A 9 7.92 10.15 0.51
N ALA A 10 7.12 11.21 0.37
CA ALA A 10 6.78 12.11 1.45
C ALA A 10 6.04 11.37 2.58
N PRO A 11 6.54 11.36 3.83
CA PRO A 11 5.86 10.70 4.93
C PRO A 11 4.59 11.45 5.34
N LEU A 12 3.54 10.71 5.68
CA LEU A 12 2.28 11.22 6.20
C LEU A 12 1.87 10.47 7.48
N PRO A 13 1.32 11.16 8.49
CA PRO A 13 0.82 10.48 9.68
C PRO A 13 -0.44 9.67 9.35
N CYS A 14 -0.57 8.48 9.93
CA CYS A 14 -1.78 7.67 9.80
C CYS A 14 -2.13 6.91 11.09
N LEU A 15 -3.41 6.54 11.20
CA LEU A 15 -3.93 5.72 12.29
C LEU A 15 -4.06 4.27 11.83
N ALA A 16 -3.21 3.39 12.34
CA ALA A 16 -3.21 1.98 12.02
C ALA A 16 -4.04 1.17 13.03
N ILE A 17 -4.87 0.26 12.55
CA ILE A 17 -5.63 -0.67 13.38
C ILE A 17 -5.13 -2.09 13.12
N ASP A 18 -4.59 -2.73 14.15
CA ASP A 18 -4.11 -4.12 14.09
C ASP A 18 -4.90 -4.99 15.08
N THR A 19 -5.78 -5.83 14.54
CA THR A 19 -6.75 -6.64 15.31
C THR A 19 -6.09 -7.79 16.10
N PRO A 20 -5.09 -8.52 15.59
CA PRO A 20 -4.28 -9.46 16.39
C PRO A 20 -3.75 -8.89 17.70
N ALA A 21 -3.14 -7.69 17.69
CA ALA A 21 -2.72 -6.99 18.91
C ALA A 21 -3.90 -6.58 19.81
N SER A 22 -5.09 -6.43 19.22
CA SER A 22 -6.34 -6.06 19.87
C SER A 22 -7.16 -7.25 20.39
N ARG A 23 -6.72 -8.51 20.20
CA ARG A 23 -7.44 -9.69 20.76
C ARG A 23 -7.10 -9.95 22.23
N GLU A 24 -5.93 -9.50 22.68
CA GLU A 24 -5.51 -9.57 24.08
C GLU A 24 -6.16 -8.46 24.93
N ALA A 25 -6.55 -7.35 24.30
CA ALA A 25 -7.22 -6.23 24.93
C ALA A 25 -8.73 -6.32 24.66
N SER A 26 -9.57 -6.07 25.67
CA SER A 26 -11.04 -6.01 25.49
C SER A 26 -11.52 -4.88 24.55
N ARG A 27 -10.60 -4.16 23.90
CA ARG A 27 -10.83 -3.01 23.00
C ARG A 27 -9.74 -2.95 21.93
N VAL A 28 -10.12 -2.46 20.75
CA VAL A 28 -9.18 -2.09 19.68
C VAL A 28 -8.38 -0.87 20.11
N VAL A 29 -7.05 -1.02 20.19
CA VAL A 29 -6.13 0.10 20.45
C VAL A 29 -5.45 0.45 19.13
N PRO A 30 -5.77 1.60 18.54
CA PRO A 30 -5.11 2.00 17.30
C PRO A 30 -3.66 2.44 17.60
N LYS A 31 -2.77 2.14 16.66
CA LYS A 31 -1.38 2.60 16.66
C LYS A 31 -1.28 3.86 15.81
N ILE A 32 -0.67 4.91 16.34
CA ILE A 32 -0.32 6.09 15.55
C ILE A 32 1.01 5.80 14.85
N ILE A 33 1.03 5.93 13.53
CA ILE A 33 2.24 5.96 12.72
C ILE A 33 2.49 7.44 12.39
N SER A 34 3.53 8.04 12.96
CA SER A 34 3.82 9.47 12.75
C SER A 34 4.39 9.75 11.36
N GLU A 35 5.20 8.84 10.84
CA GLU A 35 5.87 8.96 9.54
C GLU A 35 5.54 7.73 8.68
N GLY A 36 4.31 7.70 8.17
CA GLY A 36 3.81 6.64 7.31
C GLY A 36 4.22 6.85 5.86
N VAL A 37 4.64 5.78 5.19
CA VAL A 37 4.88 5.75 3.75
C VAL A 37 3.99 4.70 3.11
N SER A 38 3.40 5.05 1.96
CA SER A 38 2.45 4.19 1.26
C SER A 38 3.03 3.63 -0.05
N GLU A 39 2.74 2.36 -0.33
CA GLU A 39 3.14 1.63 -1.53
C GLU A 39 1.87 1.25 -2.33
N LEU A 40 1.66 1.88 -3.49
CA LEU A 40 0.51 1.61 -4.37
C LEU A 40 0.79 0.42 -5.28
N GLY A 41 0.01 -0.65 -5.14
CA GLY A 41 -0.01 -1.77 -6.06
C GLY A 41 -1.19 -1.67 -7.02
N ILE A 42 -0.93 -1.82 -8.32
CA ILE A 42 -1.96 -1.92 -9.36
C ILE A 42 -2.05 -3.37 -9.82
N TYR A 43 -3.24 -3.97 -9.71
CA TYR A 43 -3.47 -5.30 -10.23
C TYR A 43 -3.80 -5.21 -11.72
N SER A 44 -3.27 -6.13 -12.52
CA SER A 44 -3.64 -6.34 -13.91
C SER A 44 -3.89 -7.82 -14.18
N ALA A 45 -4.73 -8.11 -15.17
CA ALA A 45 -4.96 -9.46 -15.64
C ALA A 45 -4.62 -9.55 -17.13
N LEU A 46 -3.64 -10.41 -17.43
CA LEU A 46 -3.24 -10.77 -18.79
C LEU A 46 -3.60 -12.24 -19.04
N VAL A 47 -4.39 -12.49 -20.09
CA VAL A 47 -4.73 -13.83 -20.57
C VAL A 47 -4.32 -13.93 -22.03
N MET A 48 -3.58 -14.99 -22.38
CA MET A 48 -3.06 -15.22 -23.71
C MET A 48 -3.45 -16.61 -24.23
N LYS A 49 -3.67 -16.71 -25.54
CA LYS A 49 -3.86 -17.98 -26.27
C LYS A 49 -2.80 -18.05 -27.38
N GLY A 50 -1.70 -18.75 -27.09
CA GLY A 50 -0.52 -18.70 -27.95
C GLY A 50 0.01 -17.27 -28.05
N ASN A 51 0.13 -16.76 -29.28
CA ASN A 51 0.63 -15.41 -29.55
C ASN A 51 -0.48 -14.34 -29.56
N HIS A 52 -1.70 -14.70 -29.16
CA HIS A 52 -2.83 -13.77 -29.13
C HIS A 52 -3.19 -13.39 -27.70
N THR A 53 -3.20 -12.10 -27.40
CA THR A 53 -3.76 -11.56 -26.17
C THR A 53 -5.28 -11.67 -26.20
N VAL A 54 -5.85 -12.39 -25.25
CA VAL A 54 -7.30 -12.58 -25.07
C VAL A 54 -7.86 -11.54 -24.12
N MET A 55 -7.09 -11.14 -23.11
CA MET A 55 -7.44 -10.08 -22.18
C MET A 55 -6.16 -9.43 -21.67
N ASP A 56 -6.12 -8.10 -21.62
CA ASP A 56 -5.10 -7.32 -20.93
C ASP A 56 -5.79 -6.09 -20.36
N LYS A 57 -5.96 -6.05 -19.04
CA LYS A 57 -6.68 -4.96 -18.39
C LYS A 57 -6.23 -4.73 -16.94
N PRO A 58 -6.34 -3.49 -16.43
CA PRO A 58 -6.26 -3.24 -15.00
C PRO A 58 -7.45 -3.87 -14.27
N CYS A 59 -7.20 -4.30 -13.04
CA CYS A 59 -8.12 -5.05 -12.18
C CYS A 59 -8.29 -4.41 -10.79
N GLY A 60 -7.99 -3.12 -10.68
CA GLY A 60 -8.04 -2.38 -9.42
C GLY A 60 -6.68 -2.23 -8.77
N HIS A 61 -6.67 -1.88 -7.49
CA HIS A 61 -5.46 -1.51 -6.76
C HIS A 61 -5.54 -1.96 -5.30
N MET A 62 -4.40 -1.89 -4.63
CA MET A 62 -4.29 -1.98 -3.17
C MET A 62 -3.17 -1.05 -2.73
N LEU A 63 -3.48 -0.21 -1.74
CA LEU A 63 -2.47 0.59 -1.06
C LEU A 63 -2.06 -0.12 0.23
N ARG A 64 -0.77 -0.10 0.53
CA ARG A 64 -0.24 -0.56 1.82
C ARG A 64 0.55 0.55 2.46
N THR A 65 0.41 0.73 3.77
CA THR A 65 1.10 1.79 4.50
C THR A 65 1.91 1.19 5.64
N LYS A 66 3.14 1.68 5.83
CA LYS A 66 4.05 1.28 6.91
C LYS A 66 4.77 2.48 7.47
N ASP A 67 5.37 2.33 8.65
CA ASP A 67 6.28 3.33 9.18
C ASP A 67 7.58 3.39 8.35
N VAL A 68 8.10 4.59 8.09
CA VAL A 68 9.31 4.82 7.26
C VAL A 68 10.56 4.07 7.77
N SER A 69 10.60 3.77 9.07
CA SER A 69 11.68 3.02 9.72
C SER A 69 11.62 1.51 9.45
N VAL A 70 10.49 0.99 8.98
CA VAL A 70 10.29 -0.45 8.72
C VAL A 70 10.74 -0.79 7.29
N MET A 71 11.65 -1.75 7.17
CA MET A 71 12.22 -2.15 5.88
C MET A 71 11.33 -3.14 5.14
N GLU A 72 10.61 -3.98 5.87
CA GLU A 72 9.66 -4.96 5.37
C GLU A 72 8.30 -4.31 5.01
N GLY A 73 7.63 -4.79 3.97
CA GLY A 73 6.33 -4.22 3.50
C GLY A 73 5.14 -5.17 3.61
N GLY A 74 5.31 -6.37 4.14
CA GLY A 74 4.27 -7.42 4.10
C GLY A 74 3.12 -7.17 5.08
N VAL A 75 1.88 -7.09 4.57
CA VAL A 75 0.66 -6.97 5.42
C VAL A 75 0.46 -8.22 6.25
N HIS A 76 0.50 -9.40 5.62
CA HIS A 76 0.31 -10.67 6.33
C HIS A 76 1.39 -10.95 7.37
N ALA A 77 2.61 -10.45 7.15
CA ALA A 77 3.71 -10.57 8.08
C ALA A 77 3.65 -9.55 9.24
N GLY A 78 2.67 -8.63 9.24
CA GLY A 78 2.46 -7.65 10.30
C GLY A 78 3.31 -6.38 10.20
N TYR A 79 3.99 -6.13 9.07
CA TYR A 79 4.86 -4.96 8.90
C TYR A 79 4.17 -3.75 8.26
N ALA A 80 3.03 -3.97 7.61
CA ALA A 80 2.25 -2.93 6.95
C ALA A 80 0.76 -3.15 7.19
N VAL A 81 -0.03 -2.09 7.03
CA VAL A 81 -1.50 -2.13 7.07
C VAL A 81 -2.08 -1.91 5.67
N MET A 82 -3.31 -2.39 5.48
CA MET A 82 -4.09 -2.12 4.27
C MET A 82 -4.62 -0.68 4.32
N ASP A 83 -4.59 0.00 3.18
CA ASP A 83 -4.98 1.40 3.05
C ASP A 83 -5.67 1.67 1.71
N THR A 84 -6.12 2.92 1.49
CA THR A 84 -6.71 3.41 0.23
C THR A 84 -6.16 4.78 -0.13
N ALA A 85 -6.01 5.05 -1.43
CA ALA A 85 -5.61 6.38 -1.88
C ALA A 85 -6.78 7.37 -1.78
N LEU A 86 -6.56 8.50 -1.11
CA LEU A 86 -7.45 9.66 -1.17
C LEU A 86 -6.96 10.56 -2.31
N LEU A 87 -7.75 10.64 -3.38
CA LEU A 87 -7.51 11.58 -4.46
C LEU A 87 -8.04 12.95 -4.06
N THR A 88 -7.17 13.95 -4.14
CA THR A 88 -7.46 15.36 -3.83
C THR A 88 -7.56 16.18 -5.12
N GLU A 89 -8.07 17.42 -5.03
CA GLU A 89 -8.19 18.31 -6.20
C GLU A 89 -6.82 18.60 -6.83
N ASP A 90 -5.78 18.73 -6.00
CA ASP A 90 -4.40 18.94 -6.42
C ASP A 90 -3.88 17.77 -7.30
N ASP A 91 -4.33 16.54 -7.04
CA ASP A 91 -3.93 15.35 -7.81
C ASP A 91 -4.55 15.30 -9.22
N ILE A 92 -5.62 16.06 -9.47
CA ILE A 92 -6.37 16.06 -10.73
C ILE A 92 -5.89 17.18 -11.65
N THR A 93 -5.43 18.30 -11.08
CA THR A 93 -5.08 19.52 -11.82
C THR A 93 -3.76 19.47 -12.59
N ASP A 94 -2.89 18.49 -12.33
CA ASP A 94 -1.61 18.30 -13.04
C ASP A 94 -1.76 17.58 -14.41
N SER A 95 -2.97 17.54 -14.97
CA SER A 95 -3.26 16.96 -16.29
C SER A 95 -3.41 18.00 -17.41
N HIS A 96 -2.53 19.03 -17.42
CA HIS A 96 -2.38 20.01 -18.50
C HIS A 96 -0.96 20.08 -19.06
#